data_AF-A0A937TS18-F1
#
_entry.id   AF-A0A937TS18-F1
#
_cell.length_a   1.000
_cell.length_b   1.000
_cell.length_c   1.000
_cell.angle_alpha   90.00
_cell.angle_beta   90.00
_cell.angle_gamma   90.00
#
_symmetry.space_group_name_H-M   'P 1'
#
loop_
_entity.id
_entity.type
_entity.pdbx_description
1 polymer ?
#
loop_
_entity_poly.entity_id
_entity_poly.type
_entity_poly.pdbx_seq_one_letter_code
_entity_poly.pdbx_strand_id
1 'polypeptide(L)'
;MFQIIPKLNLINFSKDFKDAIKSITIRGYKNETPVVVTGAFMLGLKEGKIPPLSVGEITHLICPTRRDIYMWRVLRKKGKETWGRTTGIILDSCFRSFNNEYKNKSINRIKKYTSIINKSTGFISPRRARWLSKLSGFKSLPEENPDWMVKNLDYTLRYELVMLKTDRFFWEGSPNHNIDNDLKINPDCKKIGLSKGLNPDLFIAQVPAIGDIKSGHQFEDYFRLTAAGYALAYENEHGTNHDINMGVVYFLPTRQKDICFAHLHIFIIGDKLRQEFLNRRDDALKVLLDAQNQPKKIPDFVDKKKHCVNCKFEDECDKLR
;
A
#
# COMPACT_ATOMS: atom_id res chain seq x y z
N MET A 1 12.55 3.34 22.69
CA MET A 1 11.79 3.07 21.45
C MET A 1 12.15 1.65 21.02
N PHE A 2 11.28 0.69 21.31
CA PHE A 2 11.56 -0.72 21.05
C PHE A 2 11.46 -0.98 19.55
N GLN A 3 12.60 -1.19 18.91
CA GLN A 3 12.64 -1.77 17.58
C GLN A 3 12.18 -3.22 17.73
N ILE A 4 10.94 -3.51 17.35
CA ILE A 4 10.49 -4.89 17.16
C ILE A 4 11.18 -5.35 15.88
N ILE A 5 12.44 -5.78 16.01
CA ILE A 5 12.92 -6.87 15.19
C ILE A 5 12.11 -8.05 15.71
N PRO A 6 11.16 -8.63 14.95
CA PRO A 6 10.60 -9.89 15.39
C PRO A 6 11.77 -10.89 15.40
N LYS A 7 12.42 -11.03 16.56
CA LYS A 7 13.00 -12.31 16.96
C LYS A 7 11.81 -13.24 17.05
N LEU A 8 11.39 -13.77 15.91
CA LEU A 8 10.51 -14.91 15.82
C LEU A 8 11.30 -16.10 16.40
N ASN A 9 11.35 -16.17 17.72
CA ASN A 9 11.70 -17.37 18.48
C ASN A 9 10.53 -18.36 18.38
N LEU A 10 10.11 -18.69 17.16
CA LEU A 10 9.23 -19.81 16.93
C LEU A 10 10.12 -20.98 16.54
N ILE A 11 10.46 -21.79 17.54
CA ILE A 11 11.26 -23.02 17.37
C ILE A 11 10.58 -23.95 16.35
N ASN A 12 9.27 -23.79 16.15
CA ASN A 12 8.52 -24.43 15.07
C ASN A 12 7.52 -23.45 14.44
N PHE A 13 8.02 -22.40 13.75
CA PHE A 13 7.22 -21.32 13.11
C PHE A 13 5.92 -21.83 12.48
N SER A 14 5.98 -22.87 11.66
CA SER A 14 4.78 -23.41 11.00
C SER A 14 3.74 -23.95 12.00
N LYS A 15 4.15 -24.70 13.02
CA LYS A 15 3.25 -25.27 14.03
C LYS A 15 2.74 -24.20 15.01
N ASP A 16 3.65 -23.42 15.58
CA ASP A 16 3.32 -22.44 16.62
C ASP A 16 2.44 -21.32 16.05
N PHE A 17 2.72 -20.88 14.83
CA PHE A 17 1.90 -19.90 14.12
C PHE A 17 0.55 -20.47 13.71
N LYS A 18 0.50 -21.72 13.21
CA LYS A 18 -0.76 -22.38 12.84
C LYS A 18 -1.66 -22.60 14.05
N ASP A 19 -1.10 -22.98 15.20
CA ASP A 19 -1.85 -23.18 16.44
C ASP A 19 -2.29 -21.85 17.04
N ALA A 20 -1.45 -20.81 17.01
CA ALA A 20 -1.84 -19.45 17.37
C ALA A 20 -2.98 -18.94 16.47
N ILE A 21 -2.89 -19.08 15.16
CA ILE A 21 -3.94 -18.66 14.21
C ILE A 21 -5.23 -19.45 14.42
N LYS A 22 -5.16 -20.79 14.59
CA LYS A 22 -6.35 -21.63 14.83
C LYS A 22 -7.12 -21.22 16.08
N SER A 23 -6.42 -20.73 17.10
CA SER A 23 -7.04 -20.28 18.35
C SER A 23 -7.74 -18.93 18.22
N ILE A 24 -7.45 -18.16 17.18
CA ILE A 24 -8.10 -16.88 16.92
C ILE A 24 -9.31 -17.14 16.01
N THR A 25 -10.51 -17.08 16.58
CA THR A 25 -11.74 -17.05 15.78
C THR A 25 -11.87 -15.67 15.13
N ILE A 26 -11.25 -15.51 13.96
CA ILE A 26 -11.42 -14.31 13.15
C ILE A 26 -12.68 -14.49 12.30
N ARG A 27 -13.57 -13.50 12.32
CA ARG A 27 -14.85 -13.52 11.59
C ARG A 27 -14.62 -13.85 10.11
N GLY A 28 -15.53 -14.62 9.52
CA GLY A 28 -15.61 -14.76 8.06
C GLY A 28 -16.23 -13.55 7.37
N TYR A 29 -15.91 -13.35 6.10
CA TYR A 29 -16.48 -12.31 5.25
C TYR A 29 -18.00 -12.43 5.24
N LYS A 30 -18.69 -11.33 5.55
CA LYS A 30 -20.14 -11.26 5.41
C LYS A 30 -20.47 -10.24 4.34
N ASN A 31 -21.06 -10.71 3.24
CA ASN A 31 -21.47 -9.88 2.10
C ASN A 31 -22.81 -9.18 2.39
N GLU A 32 -22.86 -8.50 3.53
CA GLU A 32 -24.04 -7.78 4.02
C GLU A 32 -23.66 -6.33 4.34
N THR A 33 -24.65 -5.48 4.60
CA THR A 33 -24.41 -4.11 5.06
C THR A 33 -23.48 -4.13 6.28
N PRO A 34 -22.43 -3.29 6.33
CA PRO A 34 -22.14 -2.11 5.49
C PRO A 34 -21.16 -2.34 4.32
N VAL A 35 -20.77 -3.59 4.06
CA VAL A 35 -19.86 -3.92 2.94
C VAL A 35 -20.52 -3.55 1.62
N VAL A 36 -21.79 -3.90 1.47
CA VAL A 36 -22.62 -3.51 0.33
C VAL A 36 -23.01 -2.04 0.45
N VAL A 37 -22.70 -1.25 -0.58
CA VAL A 37 -23.17 0.13 -0.72
C VAL A 37 -24.69 0.14 -0.83
N THR A 38 -25.35 1.07 -0.15
CA THR A 38 -26.82 1.16 -0.11
C THR A 38 -27.32 2.54 -0.55
N GLY A 39 -28.64 2.67 -0.70
CA GLY A 39 -29.31 3.94 -0.98
C GLY A 39 -28.80 4.66 -2.23
N ALA A 40 -28.56 5.96 -2.10
CA ALA A 40 -28.17 6.84 -3.21
C ALA A 40 -26.81 6.46 -3.83
N PHE A 41 -25.88 5.88 -3.05
CA PHE A 41 -24.60 5.41 -3.59
C PHE A 41 -24.80 4.21 -4.52
N MET A 42 -25.61 3.23 -4.12
CA MET A 42 -25.92 2.07 -4.96
C MET A 42 -26.58 2.51 -6.27
N LEU A 43 -27.57 3.41 -6.18
CA LEU A 43 -28.26 3.93 -7.36
C LEU A 43 -27.28 4.67 -8.28
N GLY A 44 -26.50 5.60 -7.73
CA GLY A 44 -25.52 6.36 -8.49
C GLY A 44 -24.45 5.50 -9.18
N LEU A 45 -23.96 4.45 -8.51
CA LEU A 45 -23.01 3.49 -9.09
C LEU A 45 -23.66 2.61 -10.17
N LYS A 46 -24.90 2.14 -9.96
CA LYS A 46 -25.64 1.32 -10.93
C LYS A 46 -25.97 2.08 -12.21
N GLU A 47 -26.37 3.34 -12.07
CA GLU A 47 -26.73 4.24 -13.18
C GLU A 47 -25.49 4.89 -13.83
N GLY A 48 -24.29 4.69 -13.28
CA GLY A 48 -23.06 5.29 -13.77
C GLY A 48 -22.93 6.80 -13.53
N LYS A 49 -23.77 7.37 -12.64
CA LYS A 49 -23.74 8.79 -12.24
C LYS A 49 -22.51 9.12 -11.40
N ILE A 50 -22.03 8.17 -10.60
CA ILE A 50 -20.75 8.28 -9.89
C ILE A 50 -19.88 7.07 -10.20
N PRO A 51 -18.56 7.25 -10.41
CA PRO A 51 -17.65 6.14 -10.67
C PRO A 51 -17.25 5.40 -9.38
N PRO A 52 -16.87 4.11 -9.47
CA PRO A 52 -16.23 3.41 -8.37
C PRO A 52 -14.83 3.97 -8.09
N LEU A 53 -14.34 3.74 -6.87
CA LEU A 53 -13.10 4.30 -6.36
C LEU A 53 -11.98 3.26 -6.26
N SER A 54 -10.74 3.68 -6.46
CA SER A 54 -9.59 2.84 -6.11
C SER A 54 -9.36 2.81 -4.59
N VAL A 55 -8.68 1.77 -4.10
CA VAL A 55 -8.25 1.67 -2.69
C VAL A 55 -7.36 2.86 -2.30
N GLY A 56 -6.49 3.32 -3.22
CA GLY A 56 -5.64 4.50 -3.01
C GLY A 56 -6.46 5.78 -2.80
N GLU A 57 -7.49 6.01 -3.62
CA GLU A 57 -8.37 7.18 -3.46
C GLU A 57 -9.10 7.20 -2.12
N ILE A 58 -9.46 6.03 -1.59
CA ILE A 58 -10.14 5.91 -0.29
C ILE A 58 -9.17 6.13 0.88
N THR A 59 -7.96 5.58 0.77
CA THR A 59 -7.02 5.48 1.90
C THR A 59 -6.04 6.65 1.99
N HIS A 60 -5.69 7.27 0.86
CA HIS A 60 -4.78 8.41 0.83
C HIS A 60 -5.58 9.66 1.18
N LEU A 61 -5.79 9.89 2.47
CA LEU A 61 -6.51 11.05 3.00
C LEU A 61 -5.65 12.31 2.90
N ILE A 62 -5.48 12.84 1.69
CA ILE A 62 -4.69 14.07 1.48
C ILE A 62 -5.40 15.27 2.10
N CYS A 63 -6.74 15.31 2.02
CA CYS A 63 -7.55 16.38 2.60
C CYS A 63 -8.64 15.80 3.52
N PRO A 64 -8.80 16.28 4.76
CA PRO A 64 -9.88 15.87 5.65
C PRO A 64 -11.28 16.03 5.05
N THR A 65 -11.51 17.08 4.25
CA THR A 65 -12.81 17.35 3.59
C THR A 65 -12.98 16.58 2.28
N ARG A 66 -12.03 15.71 1.92
CA ARG A 66 -11.99 14.98 0.64
C ARG A 66 -12.04 15.87 -0.60
N ARG A 67 -11.61 17.13 -0.45
CA ARG A 67 -11.47 18.09 -1.55
C ARG A 67 -10.49 17.59 -2.62
N ASP A 68 -9.54 16.74 -2.27
CA ASP A 68 -8.65 16.04 -3.20
C ASP A 68 -9.42 15.13 -4.18
N ILE A 69 -10.47 14.43 -3.72
CA ILE A 69 -11.36 13.65 -4.60
C ILE A 69 -12.14 14.58 -5.52
N TYR A 70 -12.67 15.70 -5.00
CA TYR A 70 -13.37 16.70 -5.81
C TYR A 70 -12.46 17.28 -6.90
N MET A 71 -11.24 17.69 -6.55
CA MET A 71 -10.23 18.20 -7.49
C MET A 71 -9.91 17.20 -8.59
N TRP A 72 -9.68 15.94 -8.20
CA TRP A 72 -9.28 14.88 -9.13
C TRP A 72 -10.41 14.42 -10.04
N ARG A 73 -11.59 14.09 -9.49
CA ARG A 73 -12.69 13.44 -10.22
C ARG A 73 -13.70 14.42 -10.80
N VAL A 74 -13.99 15.51 -10.10
CA VAL A 74 -15.00 16.49 -10.52
C VAL A 74 -14.38 17.56 -11.39
N LEU A 75 -13.37 18.27 -10.86
CA LEU A 75 -12.70 19.35 -11.61
C LEU A 75 -11.63 18.85 -12.59
N ARG A 76 -11.31 17.55 -12.56
CA ARG A 76 -10.31 16.90 -13.43
C ARG A 76 -8.94 17.60 -13.41
N LYS A 77 -8.59 18.19 -12.27
CA LYS A 77 -7.29 18.82 -12.07
C LYS A 77 -6.22 17.77 -11.87
N LYS A 78 -5.05 17.98 -12.47
CA LYS A 78 -3.88 17.15 -12.23
C LYS A 78 -3.12 17.73 -11.06
N GLY A 79 -2.83 16.89 -10.06
CA GLY A 79 -1.99 17.30 -8.95
C GLY A 79 -0.53 17.38 -9.37
N LYS A 80 0.25 18.26 -8.73
CA LYS A 80 1.71 18.35 -8.92
C LYS A 80 2.38 17.04 -8.51
N GLU A 81 3.46 16.71 -9.19
CA GLU A 81 4.35 15.64 -8.72
C GLU A 81 5.02 16.08 -7.41
N THR A 82 5.21 15.12 -6.49
CA THR A 82 5.79 15.38 -5.17
C THR A 82 6.89 14.37 -4.89
N TRP A 83 7.83 14.72 -4.02
CA TRP A 83 8.86 13.80 -3.54
C TRP A 83 8.28 12.43 -3.14
N GLY A 84 7.21 12.43 -2.34
CA GLY A 84 6.58 11.21 -1.85
C GLY A 84 6.04 10.32 -2.98
N ARG A 85 5.39 10.92 -3.99
CA ARG A 85 4.88 10.19 -5.17
C ARG A 85 6.02 9.61 -6.00
N THR A 86 7.04 10.41 -6.29
CA THR A 86 8.21 9.99 -7.08
C THR A 86 8.98 8.89 -6.38
N THR A 87 9.16 9.01 -5.07
CA THR A 87 9.78 8.00 -4.22
C THR A 87 9.01 6.69 -4.25
N GLY A 88 7.68 6.73 -4.08
CA GLY A 88 6.83 5.54 -4.14
C GLY A 88 6.95 4.79 -5.48
N ILE A 89 6.92 5.51 -6.61
CA ILE A 89 7.07 4.92 -7.94
C ILE A 89 8.44 4.25 -8.11
N ILE A 90 9.51 4.90 -7.63
CA ILE A 90 10.87 4.33 -7.69
C ILE A 90 10.94 3.06 -6.85
N LEU A 91 10.39 3.07 -5.64
CA LEU A 91 10.39 1.92 -4.74
C LEU A 91 9.66 0.72 -5.32
N ASP A 92 8.41 0.91 -5.72
CA ASP A 92 7.58 -0.16 -6.28
C ASP A 92 8.26 -0.79 -7.52
N SER A 93 8.70 0.05 -8.47
CA SER A 93 9.45 -0.41 -9.64
C SER A 93 10.74 -1.15 -9.27
N CYS A 94 11.47 -0.66 -8.27
CA CYS A 94 12.71 -1.25 -7.80
C CYS A 94 12.47 -2.64 -7.21
N PHE A 95 11.54 -2.78 -6.25
CA PHE A 95 11.23 -4.04 -5.61
C PHE A 95 10.67 -5.07 -6.59
N ARG A 96 9.70 -4.70 -7.44
CA ARG A 96 9.14 -5.60 -8.46
C ARG A 96 10.23 -6.12 -9.40
N SER A 97 11.06 -5.21 -9.94
CA SER A 97 12.15 -5.58 -10.85
C SER A 97 13.21 -6.44 -10.17
N PHE A 98 13.55 -6.14 -8.92
CA PHE A 98 14.55 -6.87 -8.15
C PHE A 98 14.07 -8.28 -7.82
N ASN A 99 12.84 -8.41 -7.30
CA ASN A 99 12.24 -9.69 -7.02
C ASN A 99 12.14 -10.54 -8.30
N ASN A 100 11.70 -9.98 -9.43
CA ASN A 100 11.66 -10.72 -10.69
C ASN A 100 13.05 -11.20 -11.15
N GLU A 101 14.09 -10.39 -10.94
CA GLU A 101 15.46 -10.77 -11.29
C GLU A 101 16.02 -11.90 -10.42
N TYR A 102 15.70 -11.92 -9.12
CA TYR A 102 16.35 -12.81 -8.14
C TYR A 102 15.46 -13.93 -7.59
N LYS A 103 14.13 -13.88 -7.76
CA LYS A 103 13.15 -14.88 -7.28
C LYS A 103 13.44 -16.29 -7.80
N ASN A 104 13.92 -16.43 -9.04
CA ASN A 104 14.22 -17.73 -9.67
C ASN A 104 15.71 -17.95 -9.95
N LYS A 105 16.57 -16.95 -9.70
CA LYS A 105 18.02 -17.08 -9.91
C LYS A 105 18.72 -17.68 -8.70
N SER A 106 20.00 -18.01 -8.92
CA SER A 106 20.88 -18.74 -8.01
C SER A 106 21.27 -17.97 -6.73
N ILE A 107 20.29 -17.64 -5.89
CA ILE A 107 20.52 -17.03 -4.57
C ILE A 107 21.31 -17.99 -3.66
N ASN A 108 21.16 -19.30 -3.86
CA ASN A 108 21.88 -20.36 -3.14
C ASN A 108 23.39 -20.32 -3.42
N ARG A 109 23.84 -19.75 -4.54
CA ARG A 109 25.28 -19.57 -4.85
C ARG A 109 25.91 -18.37 -4.13
N ILE A 110 25.12 -17.54 -3.43
CA ILE A 110 25.65 -16.43 -2.64
C ILE A 110 26.25 -16.99 -1.35
N LYS A 111 27.58 -17.15 -1.32
CA LYS A 111 28.32 -17.67 -0.15
C LYS A 111 28.91 -16.58 0.75
N LYS A 112 29.15 -15.38 0.21
CA LYS A 112 29.83 -14.28 0.91
C LYS A 112 28.99 -13.01 0.91
N TYR A 113 29.11 -12.20 1.96
CA TYR A 113 28.45 -10.88 2.04
C TYR A 113 28.88 -9.95 0.89
N THR A 114 30.12 -10.05 0.43
CA THR A 114 30.60 -9.29 -0.74
C THR A 114 29.81 -9.59 -2.02
N SER A 115 29.33 -10.82 -2.20
CA SER A 115 28.45 -11.18 -3.32
C SER A 115 27.07 -10.54 -3.22
N ILE A 116 26.57 -10.31 -2.01
CA ILE A 116 25.30 -9.59 -1.76
C ILE A 116 25.47 -8.12 -2.13
N ILE A 117 26.55 -7.49 -1.65
CA ILE A 117 26.89 -6.09 -2.00
C ILE A 117 26.95 -5.94 -3.52
N ASN A 118 27.76 -6.76 -4.20
CA ASN A 118 27.95 -6.65 -5.64
C ASN A 118 26.64 -6.81 -6.43
N LYS A 119 25.74 -7.68 -6.00
CA LYS A 119 24.42 -7.85 -6.64
C LYS A 119 23.51 -6.65 -6.42
N SER A 120 23.37 -6.19 -5.17
CA SER A 120 22.57 -5.00 -4.86
C SER A 120 23.09 -3.76 -5.59
N THR A 121 24.39 -3.48 -5.52
CA THR A 121 25.01 -2.33 -6.15
C THR A 121 25.00 -2.44 -7.66
N GLY A 122 25.24 -3.63 -8.22
CA GLY A 122 25.11 -3.89 -9.66
C GLY A 122 23.69 -3.66 -10.18
N PHE A 123 22.67 -3.92 -9.36
CA PHE A 123 21.28 -3.62 -9.69
C PHE A 123 20.97 -2.12 -9.60
N ILE A 124 21.46 -1.42 -8.57
CA ILE A 124 21.19 0.01 -8.35
C ILE A 124 21.96 0.89 -9.35
N SER A 125 23.22 0.57 -9.64
CA SER A 125 24.16 1.46 -10.38
C SER A 125 23.63 1.93 -11.74
N PRO A 126 23.07 1.06 -12.61
CA PRO A 126 22.53 1.49 -13.90
C PRO A 126 21.33 2.44 -13.79
N ARG A 127 20.66 2.47 -12.63
CA ARG A 127 19.43 3.23 -12.39
C ARG A 127 19.67 4.51 -11.58
N ARG A 128 20.82 4.59 -10.89
CA ARG A 128 21.16 5.64 -9.93
C ARG A 128 21.02 7.05 -10.51
N ALA A 129 21.69 7.38 -11.60
CA ALA A 129 21.69 8.73 -12.15
C ALA A 129 20.26 9.22 -12.48
N ARG A 130 19.46 8.35 -13.10
CA ARG A 130 18.04 8.62 -13.43
C ARG A 130 17.20 8.86 -12.18
N TRP A 131 17.38 8.05 -11.13
CA TRP A 131 16.62 8.21 -9.89
C TRP A 131 17.03 9.47 -9.12
N LEU A 132 18.32 9.77 -9.04
CA LEU A 132 18.83 10.99 -8.41
C LEU A 132 18.27 12.24 -9.10
N SER A 133 18.33 12.28 -10.44
CA SER A 133 17.78 13.39 -11.22
C SER A 133 16.29 13.59 -10.95
N LYS A 134 15.49 12.51 -11.01
CA LYS A 134 14.05 12.58 -10.73
C LYS A 134 13.75 13.05 -9.31
N LEU A 135 14.42 12.50 -8.30
CA LEU A 135 14.19 12.85 -6.90
C LEU A 135 14.58 14.30 -6.61
N SER A 136 15.73 14.74 -7.12
CA SER A 136 16.22 16.11 -6.93
C SER A 136 15.24 17.16 -7.46
N GLY A 137 14.56 16.88 -8.57
CA GLY A 137 13.57 17.79 -9.16
C GLY A 137 12.31 18.02 -8.31
N PHE A 138 12.04 17.18 -7.30
CA PHE A 138 10.86 17.29 -6.44
C PHE A 138 11.20 17.44 -4.95
N LYS A 139 12.48 17.71 -4.64
CA LYS A 139 12.90 18.03 -3.29
C LYS A 139 12.27 19.35 -2.85
N SER A 140 11.56 19.30 -1.73
CA SER A 140 10.84 20.42 -1.13
C SER A 140 11.20 20.63 0.35
N LEU A 141 11.68 19.58 1.02
CA LEU A 141 12.00 19.62 2.45
C LEU A 141 13.50 19.35 2.72
N PRO A 142 14.07 19.90 3.81
CA PRO A 142 15.49 19.70 4.14
C PRO A 142 15.88 18.22 4.33
N GLU A 143 14.98 17.41 4.87
CA GLU A 143 15.17 15.98 5.13
C GLU A 143 15.10 15.09 3.88
N GLU A 144 14.67 15.64 2.74
CA GLU A 144 14.62 14.92 1.47
C GLU A 144 16.01 14.90 0.83
N ASN A 145 16.64 13.73 0.81
CA ASN A 145 18.00 13.53 0.30
C ASN A 145 18.03 12.40 -0.75
N PRO A 146 18.19 12.72 -2.05
CA PRO A 146 18.23 11.74 -3.13
C PRO A 146 19.31 10.67 -2.98
N ASP A 147 20.53 11.09 -2.64
CA ASP A 147 21.66 10.18 -2.47
C ASP A 147 21.45 9.22 -1.32
N TRP A 148 20.92 9.74 -0.20
CA TRP A 148 20.60 8.92 0.95
C TRP A 148 19.48 7.93 0.66
N MET A 149 18.44 8.36 -0.05
CA MET A 149 17.35 7.49 -0.47
C MET A 149 17.84 6.34 -1.35
N VAL A 150 18.68 6.62 -2.36
CA VAL A 150 19.24 5.56 -3.21
C VAL A 150 20.19 4.65 -2.44
N LYS A 151 20.93 5.18 -1.46
CA LYS A 151 21.77 4.38 -0.57
C LYS A 151 20.91 3.47 0.31
N ASN A 152 19.83 3.97 0.92
CA ASN A 152 18.90 3.17 1.72
C ASN A 152 18.26 2.04 0.91
N LEU A 153 17.93 2.31 -0.36
CA LEU A 153 17.49 1.29 -1.30
C LEU A 153 18.53 0.18 -1.48
N ASP A 154 19.78 0.54 -1.74
CA ASP A 154 20.86 -0.45 -1.87
C ASP A 154 20.98 -1.34 -0.62
N TYR A 155 20.97 -0.76 0.58
CA TYR A 155 20.96 -1.54 1.83
C TYR A 155 19.71 -2.41 2.00
N THR A 156 18.55 -1.91 1.61
CA THR A 156 17.30 -2.68 1.69
C THR A 156 17.34 -3.87 0.74
N LEU A 157 17.85 -3.70 -0.49
CA LEU A 157 18.00 -4.80 -1.44
C LEU A 157 19.02 -5.86 -0.97
N ARG A 158 20.06 -5.47 -0.21
CA ARG A 158 20.95 -6.44 0.44
C ARG A 158 20.17 -7.29 1.44
N TYR A 159 19.31 -6.66 2.24
CA TYR A 159 18.45 -7.35 3.19
C TYR A 159 17.47 -8.30 2.48
N GLU A 160 16.84 -7.86 1.38
CA GLU A 160 15.99 -8.72 0.55
C GLU A 160 16.72 -9.97 0.05
N LEU A 161 17.97 -9.85 -0.40
CA LEU A 161 18.75 -11.04 -0.82
C LEU A 161 18.99 -12.02 0.32
N VAL A 162 19.22 -11.51 1.53
CA VAL A 162 19.35 -12.35 2.73
C VAL A 162 18.02 -13.02 3.04
N MET A 163 16.90 -12.29 2.99
CA MET A 163 15.57 -12.83 3.24
C MET A 163 15.18 -13.89 2.21
N LEU A 164 15.36 -13.64 0.91
CA LEU A 164 15.12 -14.62 -0.15
C LEU A 164 15.97 -15.88 0.00
N LYS A 165 17.22 -15.76 0.45
CA LYS A 165 18.07 -16.92 0.73
C LYS A 165 17.58 -17.70 1.95
N THR A 166 17.18 -16.97 3.00
CA THR A 166 16.71 -17.52 4.27
C THR A 166 15.39 -18.25 4.08
N ASP A 167 14.45 -17.65 3.35
CA ASP A 167 13.18 -18.24 2.95
C ASP A 167 13.39 -19.57 2.24
N ARG A 168 14.24 -19.62 1.20
CA ARG A 168 14.57 -20.89 0.53
C ARG A 168 15.17 -21.93 1.47
N PHE A 169 16.07 -21.54 2.37
CA PHE A 169 16.69 -22.47 3.33
C PHE A 169 15.66 -23.09 4.27
N PHE A 170 14.72 -22.28 4.80
CA PHE A 170 13.67 -22.79 5.68
C PHE A 170 12.61 -23.63 4.94
N TRP A 171 12.41 -23.38 3.65
CA TRP A 171 11.37 -24.03 2.85
C TRP A 171 11.90 -25.03 1.81
N GLU A 172 13.16 -25.45 1.91
CA GLU A 172 13.70 -26.57 1.11
C GLU A 172 12.81 -27.81 1.32
N GLY A 173 11.93 -28.09 0.36
CA GLY A 173 10.97 -29.21 0.40
C GLY A 173 9.47 -28.83 0.43
N SER A 174 9.10 -27.56 0.54
CA SER A 174 7.69 -27.10 0.45
C SER A 174 7.44 -26.32 -0.84
N PRO A 175 6.85 -26.94 -1.88
CA PRO A 175 6.69 -26.33 -3.21
C PRO A 175 5.66 -25.19 -3.30
N ASN A 176 4.96 -24.85 -2.21
CA ASN A 176 3.74 -24.03 -2.27
C ASN A 176 3.83 -22.64 -1.60
N HIS A 177 5.01 -22.18 -1.16
CA HIS A 177 5.14 -20.80 -0.68
C HIS A 177 5.37 -19.82 -1.82
N ASN A 178 4.26 -19.37 -2.41
CA ASN A 178 4.29 -18.32 -3.42
C ASN A 178 3.66 -17.06 -2.84
N ILE A 179 4.52 -16.06 -2.63
CA ILE A 179 4.11 -14.66 -2.62
C ILE A 179 3.74 -14.30 -4.06
N ASP A 180 2.47 -13.92 -4.24
CA ASP A 180 1.96 -13.41 -5.50
C ASP A 180 1.97 -11.87 -5.48
N ASN A 181 2.77 -11.28 -6.36
CA ASN A 181 2.87 -9.83 -6.54
C ASN A 181 2.07 -9.35 -7.77
N ASP A 182 1.45 -10.27 -8.50
CA ASP A 182 0.75 -10.03 -9.76
C ASP A 182 -0.76 -10.31 -9.65
N LEU A 183 -1.26 -10.60 -8.45
CA LEU A 183 -2.67 -10.78 -8.17
C LEU A 183 -3.48 -9.58 -8.71
N LYS A 184 -4.54 -9.87 -9.45
CA LYS A 184 -5.52 -8.87 -9.91
C LYS A 184 -6.89 -9.21 -9.34
N ILE A 185 -7.46 -8.25 -8.64
CA ILE A 185 -8.75 -8.39 -7.96
C ILE A 185 -9.80 -7.57 -8.71
N ASN A 186 -10.92 -8.20 -9.06
CA ASN A 186 -12.02 -7.61 -9.82
C ASN A 186 -13.35 -7.71 -9.05
N PRO A 187 -13.53 -6.91 -7.99
CA PRO A 187 -14.76 -6.97 -7.21
C PRO A 187 -15.97 -6.50 -8.02
N ASP A 188 -17.17 -6.82 -7.53
CA ASP A 188 -18.41 -6.24 -8.01
C ASP A 188 -18.49 -4.76 -7.59
N CYS A 189 -18.05 -3.88 -8.51
CA CYS A 189 -18.00 -2.43 -8.29
C CYS A 189 -19.34 -1.83 -7.83
N LYS A 190 -20.47 -2.40 -8.28
CA LYS A 190 -21.81 -1.89 -7.95
C LYS A 190 -22.22 -2.27 -6.53
N LYS A 191 -21.64 -3.33 -5.98
CA LYS A 191 -21.86 -3.77 -4.59
C LYS A 191 -20.91 -3.09 -3.62
N ILE A 192 -19.63 -3.01 -3.93
CA ILE A 192 -18.65 -2.55 -2.94
C ILE A 192 -18.16 -1.12 -3.14
N GLY A 193 -18.42 -0.51 -4.31
CA GLY A 193 -17.96 0.85 -4.64
C GLY A 193 -16.47 0.94 -4.98
N LEU A 194 -15.80 -0.20 -5.22
CA LEU A 194 -14.38 -0.28 -5.59
C LEU A 194 -14.19 -0.54 -7.08
N SER A 195 -13.14 0.03 -7.67
CA SER A 195 -12.80 -0.19 -9.08
C SER A 195 -12.30 -1.63 -9.32
N LYS A 196 -12.39 -2.11 -10.57
CA LYS A 196 -11.76 -3.37 -11.00
C LYS A 196 -10.25 -3.23 -11.16
N GLY A 197 -9.55 -4.37 -11.30
CA GLY A 197 -8.12 -4.41 -11.56
C GLY A 197 -7.26 -3.92 -10.39
N LEU A 198 -7.73 -4.10 -9.16
CA LEU A 198 -6.95 -3.79 -7.98
C LEU A 198 -5.78 -4.77 -7.89
N ASN A 199 -4.58 -4.26 -7.63
CA ASN A 199 -3.35 -5.05 -7.58
C ASN A 199 -2.64 -4.71 -6.27
N PRO A 200 -2.80 -5.52 -5.20
CA PRO A 200 -1.97 -5.39 -4.01
C PRO A 200 -0.51 -5.67 -4.37
N ASP A 201 0.43 -5.02 -3.68
CA ASP A 201 1.86 -5.31 -3.90
C ASP A 201 2.27 -6.68 -3.33
N LEU A 202 1.50 -7.20 -2.36
CA LEU A 202 1.78 -8.46 -1.67
C LEU A 202 0.50 -9.27 -1.44
N PHE A 203 0.51 -10.53 -1.86
CA PHE A 203 -0.48 -11.53 -1.46
C PHE A 203 0.19 -12.85 -1.08
N ILE A 204 -0.22 -13.43 0.05
CA ILE A 204 0.29 -14.70 0.56
C ILE A 204 -0.91 -15.62 0.74
N ALA A 205 -1.13 -16.55 -0.19
CA ALA A 205 -2.32 -17.40 -0.17
C ALA A 205 -2.33 -18.41 0.99
N GLN A 206 -1.15 -18.91 1.41
CA GLN A 206 -1.03 -19.98 2.41
C GLN A 206 -1.39 -19.49 3.83
N VAL A 207 -1.17 -18.21 4.07
CA VAL A 207 -1.55 -17.50 5.29
C VAL A 207 -2.35 -16.33 4.78
N PRO A 208 -3.68 -16.41 4.66
CA PRO A 208 -4.52 -15.48 3.88
C PRO A 208 -4.28 -14.02 4.28
N ALA A 209 -3.27 -13.44 3.64
CA ALA A 209 -2.65 -12.19 4.01
C ALA A 209 -2.43 -11.36 2.76
N ILE A 210 -2.75 -10.08 2.88
CA ILE A 210 -2.66 -9.13 1.79
C ILE A 210 -2.01 -7.85 2.27
N GLY A 211 -1.31 -7.17 1.38
CA GLY A 211 -0.47 -6.07 1.78
C GLY A 211 -0.08 -5.11 0.68
N ASP A 212 0.69 -4.11 1.11
CA ASP A 212 1.16 -3.03 0.26
C ASP A 212 2.56 -2.56 0.70
N ILE A 213 3.35 -2.06 -0.25
CA ILE A 213 4.63 -1.42 0.04
C ILE A 213 4.38 0.07 0.25
N LYS A 214 4.80 0.59 1.39
CA LYS A 214 4.60 2.00 1.77
C LYS A 214 5.92 2.69 2.00
N SER A 215 5.93 3.99 1.76
CA SER A 215 7.08 4.84 2.08
C SER A 215 6.65 6.18 2.64
N GLY A 216 7.51 6.78 3.45
CA GLY A 216 7.21 8.04 4.11
C GLY A 216 8.26 8.42 5.15
N HIS A 217 7.91 9.38 5.99
CA HIS A 217 8.77 9.78 7.10
C HIS A 217 8.67 8.78 8.26
N GLN A 218 7.44 8.42 8.63
CA GLN A 218 7.11 7.44 9.66
C GLN A 218 5.94 6.56 9.22
N PHE A 219 5.75 5.44 9.92
CA PHE A 219 4.58 4.59 9.70
C PHE A 219 3.33 5.32 10.16
N GLU A 220 2.32 5.35 9.32
CA GLU A 220 1.04 5.97 9.64
C GLU A 220 -0.05 4.90 9.73
N ASP A 221 -0.89 5.03 10.75
CA ASP A 221 -1.92 4.03 11.08
C ASP A 221 -2.91 3.77 9.95
N TYR A 222 -3.14 4.76 9.09
CA TYR A 222 -4.02 4.64 7.92
C TYR A 222 -3.44 3.75 6.81
N PHE A 223 -2.15 3.42 6.82
CA PHE A 223 -1.57 2.45 5.87
C PHE A 223 -2.21 1.08 6.01
N ARG A 224 -2.68 0.72 7.22
CA ARG A 224 -3.39 -0.53 7.49
C ARG A 224 -4.70 -0.64 6.71
N LEU A 225 -5.33 0.50 6.40
CA LEU A 225 -6.59 0.54 5.65
C LEU A 225 -6.43 0.11 4.20
N THR A 226 -5.23 0.24 3.62
CA THR A 226 -4.97 -0.26 2.26
C THR A 226 -5.15 -1.78 2.22
N ALA A 227 -4.57 -2.51 3.18
CA ALA A 227 -4.76 -3.96 3.28
C ALA A 227 -6.22 -4.33 3.53
N ALA A 228 -6.93 -3.61 4.39
CA ALA A 228 -8.36 -3.84 4.63
C ALA A 228 -9.22 -3.63 3.37
N GLY A 229 -8.91 -2.61 2.56
CA GLY A 229 -9.58 -2.38 1.29
C GLY A 229 -9.35 -3.48 0.27
N TYR A 230 -8.12 -3.99 0.17
CA TYR A 230 -7.81 -5.13 -0.70
C TYR A 230 -8.44 -6.43 -0.20
N ALA A 231 -8.44 -6.68 1.12
CA ALA A 231 -9.11 -7.82 1.73
C ALA A 231 -10.60 -7.82 1.37
N LEU A 232 -11.29 -6.71 1.62
CA LEU A 232 -12.71 -6.54 1.28
C LEU A 232 -12.98 -6.74 -0.22
N ALA A 233 -12.10 -6.28 -1.10
CA ALA A 233 -12.23 -6.49 -2.54
C ALA A 233 -12.04 -7.97 -2.92
N TYR A 234 -11.03 -8.63 -2.35
CA TYR A 234 -10.73 -10.04 -2.60
C TYR A 234 -11.89 -10.93 -2.15
N GLU A 235 -12.36 -10.70 -0.92
CA GLU A 235 -13.48 -11.40 -0.31
C GLU A 235 -14.78 -11.18 -1.12
N ASN A 236 -14.98 -9.98 -1.67
CA ASN A 236 -16.12 -9.67 -2.53
C ASN A 236 -16.10 -10.43 -3.86
N GLU A 237 -14.93 -10.61 -4.47
CA GLU A 237 -14.76 -11.35 -5.72
C GLU A 237 -14.91 -12.87 -5.52
N HIS A 238 -14.35 -13.41 -4.44
CA HIS A 238 -14.23 -14.86 -4.24
C HIS A 238 -15.34 -15.45 -3.34
N GLY A 239 -16.00 -14.62 -2.53
CA GLY A 239 -17.14 -15.03 -1.70
C GLY A 239 -16.75 -15.84 -0.45
N THR A 240 -17.67 -16.68 0.01
CA THR A 240 -17.53 -17.43 1.27
C THR A 240 -16.26 -18.29 1.30
N ASN A 241 -15.63 -18.41 2.47
CA ASN A 241 -14.40 -19.17 2.74
C ASN A 241 -13.10 -18.59 2.13
N HIS A 242 -13.13 -17.35 1.64
CA HIS A 242 -11.96 -16.66 1.06
C HIS A 242 -11.54 -15.45 1.91
N ASP A 243 -11.62 -15.61 3.23
CA ASP A 243 -11.44 -14.52 4.19
C ASP A 243 -9.98 -14.11 4.31
N ILE A 244 -9.70 -12.81 4.17
CA ILE A 244 -8.36 -12.26 4.31
C ILE A 244 -8.27 -11.49 5.61
N ASN A 245 -7.75 -12.17 6.61
CA ASN A 245 -7.77 -11.72 8.00
C ASN A 245 -6.42 -11.19 8.49
N MET A 246 -5.40 -11.22 7.64
CA MET A 246 -4.07 -10.72 7.95
C MET A 246 -3.68 -9.62 6.97
N GLY A 247 -3.18 -8.52 7.53
CA GLY A 247 -2.65 -7.39 6.79
C GLY A 247 -1.14 -7.34 6.96
N VAL A 248 -0.46 -7.01 5.87
CA VAL A 248 0.98 -6.81 5.85
C VAL A 248 1.29 -5.45 5.23
N VAL A 249 2.08 -4.62 5.90
CA VAL A 249 2.62 -3.40 5.28
C VAL A 249 4.13 -3.47 5.36
N TYR A 250 4.76 -3.41 4.19
CA TYR A 250 6.20 -3.30 4.09
C TYR A 250 6.58 -1.84 3.96
N PHE A 251 7.02 -1.24 5.06
CA PHE A 251 7.21 0.21 5.18
C PHE A 251 8.69 0.57 5.10
N LEU A 252 9.07 1.40 4.13
CA LEU A 252 10.42 1.97 4.04
C LEU A 252 10.43 3.44 4.47
N PRO A 253 11.15 3.80 5.56
CA PRO A 253 11.41 5.21 5.88
C PRO A 253 12.33 5.86 4.83
N THR A 254 11.90 6.98 4.25
CA THR A 254 12.61 7.64 3.14
C THR A 254 13.05 9.07 3.44
N ARG A 255 12.71 9.60 4.62
CA ARG A 255 13.09 10.95 5.08
C ARG A 255 13.84 10.90 6.42
N GLN A 256 14.66 9.87 6.60
CA GLN A 256 15.54 9.74 7.76
C GLN A 256 16.99 9.92 7.30
N LYS A 257 17.84 10.49 8.17
CA LYS A 257 19.26 10.75 7.88
C LYS A 257 20.16 9.54 8.13
N ASP A 258 19.60 8.47 8.71
CA ASP A 258 20.28 7.22 9.02
C ASP A 258 19.87 6.09 8.05
N ILE A 259 20.65 5.01 8.04
CA ILE A 259 20.37 3.85 7.19
C ILE A 259 19.18 3.14 7.83
N CYS A 260 18.05 3.19 7.14
CA CYS A 260 16.82 2.57 7.61
C CYS A 260 16.57 1.30 6.80
N PHE A 261 16.30 0.22 7.51
CA PHE A 261 15.74 -0.97 6.90
C PHE A 261 14.24 -0.80 6.74
N ALA A 262 13.65 -1.46 5.76
CA ALA A 262 12.21 -1.54 5.70
C ALA A 262 11.67 -2.35 6.89
N HIS A 263 10.55 -1.89 7.42
CA HIS A 263 9.87 -2.46 8.57
C HIS A 263 8.69 -3.29 8.07
N LEU A 264 8.61 -4.53 8.53
CA LEU A 264 7.47 -5.41 8.25
C LEU A 264 6.44 -5.26 9.37
N HIS A 265 5.28 -4.69 9.03
CA HIS A 265 4.16 -4.56 9.95
C HIS A 265 3.12 -5.62 9.61
N ILE A 266 2.94 -6.60 10.50
CA ILE A 266 1.90 -7.64 10.40
C ILE A 266 0.81 -7.32 11.41
N PHE A 267 -0.44 -7.35 10.99
CA PHE A 267 -1.59 -7.03 11.86
C PHE A 267 -2.83 -7.81 11.45
N ILE A 268 -3.81 -7.89 12.36
CA ILE A 268 -5.11 -8.51 12.10
C ILE A 268 -6.01 -7.50 11.39
N ILE A 269 -6.65 -7.93 10.31
CA ILE A 269 -7.74 -7.19 9.67
C ILE A 269 -9.02 -7.60 10.39
N GLY A 270 -9.44 -6.78 11.35
CA GLY A 270 -10.69 -6.96 12.10
C GLY A 270 -11.82 -6.07 11.58
N ASP A 271 -13.02 -6.25 12.14
CA ASP A 271 -14.22 -5.49 11.76
C ASP A 271 -14.06 -3.99 11.94
N LYS A 272 -13.37 -3.53 12.98
CA LYS A 272 -13.09 -2.10 13.20
C LYS A 272 -12.31 -1.50 12.03
N LEU A 273 -11.30 -2.21 11.52
CA LEU A 273 -10.46 -1.72 10.42
C LEU A 273 -11.22 -1.74 9.09
N ARG A 274 -12.02 -2.79 8.85
CA ARG A 274 -12.94 -2.85 7.70
C ARG A 274 -13.96 -1.72 7.74
N GLN A 275 -14.59 -1.50 8.89
CA GLN A 275 -15.56 -0.42 9.09
C GLN A 275 -14.93 0.95 8.85
N GLU A 276 -13.72 1.19 9.36
CA GLU A 276 -13.02 2.45 9.10
C GLU A 276 -12.76 2.66 7.61
N PHE A 277 -12.36 1.61 6.87
CA PHE A 277 -12.22 1.69 5.42
C PHE A 277 -13.55 2.02 4.73
N LEU A 278 -14.63 1.34 5.10
CA LEU A 278 -15.97 1.55 4.53
C LEU A 278 -16.48 2.97 4.81
N ASN A 279 -16.27 3.50 6.02
CA ASN A 279 -16.62 4.88 6.34
C ASN A 279 -15.88 5.87 5.43
N ARG A 280 -14.56 5.69 5.24
CA ARG A 280 -13.78 6.55 4.34
C ARG A 280 -14.18 6.39 2.87
N ARG A 281 -14.65 5.21 2.46
CA ARG A 281 -15.24 4.99 1.14
C ARG A 281 -16.51 5.83 1.00
N ASP A 282 -17.39 5.75 1.97
CA ASP A 282 -18.68 6.43 1.94
C ASP A 282 -18.51 7.95 1.94
N ASP A 283 -17.54 8.48 2.71
CA ASP A 283 -17.16 9.91 2.67
C ASP A 283 -16.70 10.35 1.27
N ALA A 284 -15.95 9.49 0.59
CA ALA A 284 -15.45 9.76 -0.76
C ALA A 284 -16.58 9.75 -1.80
N LEU A 285 -17.45 8.73 -1.73
CA LEU A 285 -18.62 8.61 -2.60
C LEU A 285 -19.60 9.77 -2.37
N LYS A 286 -19.74 10.23 -1.13
CA LYS A 286 -20.54 11.41 -0.79
C LYS A 286 -20.10 12.66 -1.53
N VAL A 287 -18.79 12.93 -1.62
CA VAL A 287 -18.27 14.07 -2.39
C VAL A 287 -18.65 13.97 -3.87
N LEU A 288 -18.58 12.77 -4.46
CA LEU A 288 -18.95 12.57 -5.86
C LEU A 288 -20.46 12.74 -6.09
N LEU A 289 -21.26 12.18 -5.19
CA LEU A 289 -22.72 12.27 -5.26
C LEU A 289 -23.20 13.72 -5.06
N ASP A 290 -22.65 14.43 -4.08
CA ASP A 290 -22.95 15.83 -3.81
C ASP A 290 -22.62 16.71 -5.02
N ALA A 291 -21.47 16.48 -5.66
CA ALA A 291 -21.09 17.19 -6.88
C ALA A 291 -22.00 16.87 -8.07
N GLN A 292 -22.51 15.64 -8.17
CA GLN A 292 -23.45 15.24 -9.23
C GLN A 292 -24.83 15.90 -9.04
N ASN A 293 -25.30 16.02 -7.80
CA ASN A 293 -26.57 16.66 -7.48
C ASN A 293 -26.48 18.19 -7.45
N GLN A 294 -25.35 18.73 -7.01
CA GLN A 294 -25.09 20.16 -6.86
C GLN A 294 -23.66 20.47 -7.32
N PRO A 295 -23.42 20.70 -8.62
CA PRO A 295 -22.07 20.91 -9.16
C PRO A 295 -21.28 22.06 -8.50
N LYS A 296 -21.99 23.06 -7.97
CA LYS A 296 -21.40 24.22 -7.27
C LYS A 296 -21.07 23.94 -5.78
N LYS A 297 -21.46 22.79 -5.23
CA LYS A 297 -21.16 22.41 -3.86
C LYS A 297 -19.72 21.89 -3.79
N ILE A 298 -18.81 22.80 -3.46
CA ILE A 298 -17.38 22.50 -3.30
C ILE A 298 -17.12 22.14 -1.83
N PRO A 299 -16.39 21.06 -1.53
CA PRO A 299 -16.01 20.73 -0.15
C PRO A 299 -15.19 21.85 0.49
N ASP A 300 -15.40 22.08 1.79
CA ASP A 300 -14.79 23.19 2.53
C ASP A 300 -13.25 23.19 2.47
N PHE A 301 -12.69 24.38 2.60
CA PHE A 301 -11.26 24.55 2.81
C PHE A 301 -10.85 24.06 4.19
N VAL A 302 -9.60 23.59 4.28
CA VAL A 302 -8.95 23.22 5.53
C VAL A 302 -7.82 24.18 5.85
N ASP A 303 -7.35 24.13 7.09
CA ASP A 303 -6.15 24.86 7.51
C ASP A 303 -4.96 24.47 6.63
N LYS A 304 -4.41 25.47 5.91
CA LYS A 304 -3.32 25.28 4.94
C LYS A 304 -2.05 24.79 5.61
N LYS A 305 -1.69 25.37 6.75
CA LYS A 305 -0.45 25.05 7.48
C LYS A 305 -0.49 23.64 8.05
N LYS A 306 -1.68 23.15 8.42
CA LYS A 306 -1.85 21.82 9.00
C LYS A 306 -1.99 20.70 7.96
N HIS A 307 -2.73 20.95 6.88
CA HIS A 307 -3.18 19.88 5.98
C HIS A 307 -2.67 19.98 4.54
N CYS A 308 -2.13 21.14 4.11
CA CYS A 308 -1.77 21.34 2.71
C CYS A 308 -0.27 21.24 2.41
N VAL A 309 0.60 21.15 3.42
CA VAL A 309 2.08 21.17 3.26
C VAL A 309 2.59 20.16 2.21
N ASN A 310 1.98 18.98 2.16
CA ASN A 310 2.35 17.92 1.21
C ASN A 310 1.24 17.65 0.16
N CYS A 311 0.27 18.56 0.02
CA CYS A 311 -0.87 18.36 -0.86
C CYS A 311 -0.52 18.63 -2.31
N LYS A 312 -0.72 17.62 -3.17
CA LYS A 312 -0.51 17.74 -4.62
C LYS A 312 -1.48 18.70 -5.32
N PHE A 313 -2.55 19.11 -4.66
CA PHE A 313 -3.58 20.00 -5.22
C PHE A 313 -3.55 21.41 -4.61
N GLU A 314 -2.56 21.74 -3.78
CA GLU A 314 -2.48 23.04 -3.10
C GLU A 314 -2.65 24.23 -4.06
N ASP A 315 -1.87 24.28 -5.13
CA ASP A 315 -1.88 25.40 -6.08
C ASP A 315 -3.22 25.52 -6.82
N GLU A 316 -3.89 24.38 -7.08
CA GLU A 316 -5.23 24.38 -7.70
C GLU A 316 -6.32 24.74 -6.69
N CYS A 317 -6.15 24.39 -5.41
CA CYS A 317 -7.04 24.81 -4.33
C CYS A 317 -6.95 26.33 -4.11
N ASP A 318 -5.76 26.92 -4.14
CA ASP A 318 -5.56 28.34 -3.91
C ASP A 318 -6.19 29.21 -5.00
N LYS A 319 -6.26 28.73 -6.25
CA LYS A 319 -6.99 29.41 -7.34
C LYS A 319 -8.50 29.53 -7.11
N LEU A 320 -9.05 28.77 -6.17
CA LEU A 320 -10.48 28.74 -5.84
C LEU A 320 -10.80 29.46 -4.52
N ARG A 321 -9.80 30.03 -3.84
CA ARG A 321 -9.99 30.84 -2.62
C ARG A 321 -10.31 32.28 -3.00
#